data_AF-A0A944UNF9-F1
#
_entry.id   AF-A0A944UNF9-F1
#
_cell.length_a   1.000
_cell.length_b   1.000
_cell.length_c   1.000
_cell.angle_alpha   90.00
_cell.angle_beta   90.00
_cell.angle_gamma   90.00
#
_symmetry.space_group_name_H-M   'P 1'
#
loop_
_entity.id
_entity.type
_entity.pdbx_description
1 polymer ?
#
loop_
_entity_poly.entity_id
_entity_poly.type
_entity_poly.pdbx_seq_one_letter_code
_entity_poly.pdbx_strand_id
1 'polypeptide(L)'
;VSTSTRNFPNRLGDGADVFLASAELAAIASIMGKLPTPKEYLAYMEEINPLADDIYRYLNFNEIENYVQAADSAEIPSINIVNI
;
A
#
# COMPACT_ATOMS: atom_id res chain seq x y z
N VAL A 1 9.74 12.13 -4.68
CA VAL A 1 9.59 10.71 -5.10
C VAL A 1 8.19 10.26 -4.71
N SER A 2 7.45 9.58 -5.58
CA SER A 2 6.03 9.23 -5.36
C SER A 2 5.72 7.80 -5.79
N THR A 3 4.83 7.13 -5.05
CA THR A 3 4.23 5.84 -5.39
C THR A 3 2.93 5.97 -6.19
N SER A 4 2.62 7.18 -6.66
CA SER A 4 1.45 7.45 -7.49
C SER A 4 1.57 6.80 -8.87
N THR A 5 0.53 6.93 -9.68
CA THR A 5 0.47 6.35 -11.03
C THR A 5 0.96 7.31 -12.12
N ARG A 6 1.14 8.61 -11.82
CA ARG A 6 1.40 9.66 -12.81
C ARG A 6 2.30 10.77 -12.24
N ASN A 7 3.21 11.28 -13.07
CA ASN A 7 4.14 12.36 -12.74
C ASN A 7 4.19 13.50 -13.77
N PHE A 8 3.09 13.74 -14.48
CA PHE A 8 3.01 14.86 -15.43
C PHE A 8 3.22 16.22 -14.74
N PRO A 9 3.74 17.24 -15.45
CA PRO A 9 3.96 18.57 -14.89
C PRO A 9 2.72 19.14 -14.19
N ASN A 10 2.94 19.85 -13.07
CA ASN A 10 1.90 20.50 -12.25
C ASN A 10 0.84 19.56 -11.67
N ARG A 11 1.16 18.25 -11.53
CA ARG A 11 0.23 17.28 -10.93
C ARG A 11 0.21 17.31 -9.40
N LEU A 12 1.40 17.34 -8.79
CA LEU A 12 1.56 17.32 -7.33
C LEU A 12 1.98 18.69 -6.76
N GLY A 13 2.43 19.59 -7.62
CA GLY A 13 2.83 20.94 -7.27
C GLY A 13 3.36 21.68 -8.50
N ASP A 14 3.22 23.01 -8.49
CA ASP A 14 3.67 23.86 -9.60
C ASP A 14 5.20 23.83 -9.70
N GLY A 15 5.71 23.54 -10.91
CA GLY A 15 7.15 23.44 -11.17
C GLY A 15 7.86 22.27 -10.45
N ALA A 16 7.11 21.30 -9.91
CA ALA A 16 7.69 20.17 -9.21
C ALA A 16 8.13 19.04 -10.16
N ASP A 17 9.38 18.59 -10.00
CA ASP A 17 9.87 17.37 -10.62
C ASP A 17 9.52 16.15 -9.77
N VAL A 18 8.71 15.25 -10.33
CA VAL A 18 8.19 14.07 -9.64
C VAL A 18 8.74 12.79 -10.27
N PHE A 19 9.39 11.98 -9.45
CA PHE A 19 9.91 10.65 -9.84
C PHE A 19 9.01 9.56 -9.28
N LEU A 20 8.51 8.67 -10.14
CA LEU A 20 7.71 7.51 -9.75
C LEU A 20 8.63 6.37 -9.29
N ALA A 21 8.29 5.75 -8.15
CA ALA A 21 9.09 4.70 -7.54
C ALA A 21 8.22 3.75 -6.70
N SER A 22 8.80 2.63 -6.27
CA SER A 22 8.17 1.75 -5.28
C SER A 22 8.10 2.41 -3.89
N ALA A 23 7.31 1.83 -2.98
CA ALA A 23 7.17 2.33 -1.62
C ALA A 23 8.49 2.25 -0.85
N GLU A 24 9.23 1.15 -1.00
CA GLU A 24 10.52 0.93 -0.36
C GLU A 24 11.55 1.97 -0.82
N LEU A 25 11.68 2.18 -2.13
CA LEU A 25 12.60 3.17 -2.68
C LEU A 25 12.20 4.59 -2.27
N ALA A 26 10.90 4.91 -2.22
CA ALA A 26 10.43 6.20 -1.75
C ALA A 26 10.74 6.43 -0.26
N ALA A 27 10.57 5.41 0.59
CA ALA A 27 10.90 5.47 2.01
C ALA A 27 12.41 5.68 2.22
N ILE A 28 13.26 4.90 1.54
CA ILE A 28 14.72 5.04 1.61
C ILE A 28 15.15 6.43 1.12
N ALA A 29 14.61 6.90 -0.01
CA ALA A 29 14.91 8.24 -0.51
C ALA A 29 14.47 9.36 0.46
N SER A 30 13.36 9.17 1.19
CA SER A 30 12.90 10.10 2.22
C SER A 30 13.83 10.16 3.42
N ILE A 31 14.43 9.04 3.82
CA ILE A 31 15.42 8.98 4.91
C ILE A 31 16.73 9.67 4.46
N MET A 32 17.17 9.40 3.24
CA MET A 32 18.45 9.90 2.73
C MET A 32 18.42 11.34 2.22
N GLY A 33 17.23 11.88 1.91
CA GLY A 33 17.06 13.19 1.29
C GLY A 33 17.55 13.27 -0.16
N LYS A 34 17.82 12.14 -0.80
CA LYS A 34 18.30 12.01 -2.19
C LYS A 34 17.87 10.66 -2.78
N LEU A 35 17.95 10.53 -4.11
CA LEU A 35 17.83 9.21 -4.74
C LEU A 35 19.06 8.35 -4.38
N PRO A 36 18.87 7.14 -3.83
CA PRO A 36 19.97 6.27 -3.49
C PRO A 36 20.61 5.67 -4.75
N THR A 37 21.88 5.31 -4.64
CA THR A 37 22.52 4.38 -5.56
C THR A 37 21.95 2.96 -5.37
N PRO A 38 22.09 2.06 -6.35
CA PRO A 38 21.66 0.67 -6.20
C PRO A 38 22.28 -0.02 -4.99
N LYS A 39 23.56 0.29 -4.68
CA LYS A 39 24.25 -0.28 -3.51
C LYS A 39 23.65 0.22 -2.20
N GLU A 40 23.39 1.52 -2.08
CA GLU A 40 22.75 2.09 -0.88
C GLU A 40 21.34 1.49 -0.71
N TYR A 41 20.55 1.39 -1.78
CA TYR A 41 19.22 0.76 -1.74
C TYR A 41 19.28 -0.68 -1.23
N LEU A 42 20.16 -1.51 -1.81
CA LEU A 42 20.28 -2.92 -1.43
C LEU A 42 20.71 -3.09 0.03
N ALA A 43 21.57 -2.22 0.56
CA ALA A 43 21.97 -2.25 1.95
C ALA A 43 20.78 -2.05 2.92
N TYR A 44 19.86 -1.13 2.62
CA TYR A 44 18.63 -0.99 3.42
C TYR A 44 17.71 -2.20 3.29
N MET A 45 17.63 -2.80 2.09
CA MET A 45 16.80 -3.98 1.87
C MET A 45 17.32 -5.23 2.57
N GLU A 46 18.61 -5.33 2.89
CA GLU A 46 19.16 -6.44 3.69
C GLU A 46 18.52 -6.52 5.09
N GLU A 47 18.08 -5.40 5.67
CA GLU A 47 17.37 -5.37 6.95
C GLU A 47 15.86 -5.67 6.81
N ILE A 48 15.27 -5.35 5.65
CA ILE A 48 13.82 -5.49 5.39
C ILE A 48 13.47 -6.91 4.93
N ASN A 49 14.28 -7.49 4.04
CA ASN A 49 14.00 -8.79 3.41
C ASN A 49 13.77 -9.93 4.42
N PRO A 50 14.49 -10.04 5.55
CA PRO A 50 14.24 -11.09 6.55
C PRO A 50 12.86 -11.00 7.22
N LEU A 51 12.21 -9.84 7.17
CA LEU A 51 10.89 -9.57 7.75
C LEU A 51 9.77 -9.57 6.70
N ALA A 52 10.08 -9.97 5.45
CA ALA A 52 9.17 -9.87 4.32
C ALA A 52 7.83 -10.59 4.58
N ASP A 53 7.86 -11.77 5.21
CA ASP A 53 6.66 -12.56 5.49
C ASP A 53 5.71 -11.86 6.47
N ASP A 54 6.24 -11.05 7.39
CA ASP A 54 5.45 -10.29 8.36
C ASP A 54 4.95 -8.97 7.78
N ILE A 55 5.78 -8.30 6.98
CA ILE A 55 5.52 -6.98 6.38
C ILE A 55 4.51 -7.09 5.24
N TYR A 56 4.68 -8.04 4.32
CA TYR A 56 3.92 -8.14 3.07
C TYR A 56 2.67 -9.03 3.22
N ARG A 57 1.92 -8.87 4.31
CA ARG A 57 0.64 -9.57 4.51
C ARG A 57 -0.52 -8.73 4.00
N TYR A 58 -1.36 -9.35 3.17
CA TYR A 58 -2.62 -8.73 2.74
C TYR A 58 -3.66 -8.79 3.85
N LEU A 59 -4.63 -7.89 3.77
CA LEU A 59 -5.73 -7.81 4.71
C LEU A 59 -6.81 -8.84 4.33
N ASN A 60 -6.79 -9.99 5.00
CA ASN A 60 -7.81 -11.02 4.86
C ASN A 60 -8.89 -10.86 5.94
N PHE A 61 -9.99 -10.15 5.64
CA PHE A 61 -11.02 -9.82 6.64
C PHE A 61 -11.66 -11.04 7.32
N ASN A 62 -11.70 -12.19 6.64
CA ASN A 62 -12.20 -13.45 7.20
C ASN A 62 -11.28 -14.07 8.27
N GLU A 63 -10.04 -13.59 8.39
CA GLU A 63 -9.07 -14.05 9.41
C GLU A 63 -8.99 -13.09 10.60
N ILE A 64 -9.81 -12.03 10.61
CA ILE A 64 -9.79 -10.99 11.63
C ILE A 64 -11.11 -11.01 12.40
N GLU A 65 -11.04 -11.35 13.68
CA GLU A 65 -12.19 -11.65 14.54
C GLU A 65 -13.25 -10.53 14.53
N ASN A 66 -12.85 -9.26 14.62
CA ASN A 66 -13.79 -8.15 14.64
C ASN A 66 -14.58 -8.00 13.33
N TYR A 67 -14.00 -8.36 12.18
CA TYR A 67 -14.69 -8.35 10.89
C TYR A 67 -15.62 -9.55 10.75
N VAL A 68 -15.21 -10.72 11.25
CA VAL A 68 -16.05 -11.93 11.27
C VAL A 68 -17.29 -11.70 12.14
N GLN A 69 -17.13 -11.19 13.36
CA GLN A 69 -18.26 -10.89 14.26
C GLN A 69 -19.21 -9.84 13.67
N ALA A 70 -18.68 -8.82 13.01
CA ALA A 70 -19.49 -7.81 12.33
C ALA A 70 -20.29 -8.40 11.16
N ALA A 71 -19.70 -9.33 10.41
CA ALA A 71 -20.38 -10.03 9.33
C ALA A 71 -21.47 -10.98 9.86
N ASP A 72 -21.20 -11.71 10.94
CA ASP A 72 -22.15 -12.67 11.54
C ASP A 72 -23.37 -11.98 12.17
N SER A 73 -23.21 -10.76 12.66
CA SER A 73 -24.28 -9.95 13.23
C SER A 73 -25.07 -9.14 12.20
N ALA A 74 -24.70 -9.21 10.91
CA ALA A 74 -25.38 -8.48 9.85
C ALA A 74 -26.76 -9.12 9.54
N GLU A 75 -27.83 -8.37 9.78
CA GLU A 75 -29.17 -8.76 9.34
C GLU A 75 -29.31 -8.51 7.83
N ILE A 76 -29.45 -9.59 7.04
CA ILE A 76 -29.67 -9.50 5.60
C ILE A 76 -31.18 -9.62 5.32
N PRO A 77 -31.87 -8.55 4.89
CA PRO A 77 -33.29 -8.63 4.57
C PRO A 77 -33.51 -9.50 3.33
N SER A 78 -34.20 -10.63 3.49
CA SER A 78 -34.60 -11.48 2.38
C SER A 78 -35.96 -11.05 1.84
N ILE A 79 -35.96 -10.26 0.75
CA ILE A 79 -37.17 -9.99 -0.03
C ILE A 79 -37.42 -11.17 -0.99
N ASN A 80 -38.35 -12.05 -0.64
CA ASN A 80 -38.89 -13.02 -1.59
C ASN A 80 -39.82 -12.30 -2.57
N ILE A 81 -39.31 -11.95 -3.75
CA ILE A 81 -40.14 -11.47 -4.86
C ILE A 81 -40.79 -12.69 -5.51
N VAL A 82 -42.05 -12.96 -5.17
CA VAL A 82 -42.87 -13.93 -5.89
C VAL A 82 -43.60 -13.16 -6.99
N ASN A 83 -43.18 -13.33 -8.24
CA ASN A 83 -43.95 -12.83 -9.38
C ASN A 83 -45.22 -13.66 -9.52
N ILE A 84 -46.39 -12.99 -9.51
CA ILE A 84 -47.72 -13.57 -9.75
C ILE A 84 -47.93 -13.78 -11.25
#